data_AF-A0A1E1WER8-F1
#
_entry.id   AF-A0A1E1WER8-F1
#
_cell.length_a   1.000
_cell.length_b   1.000
_cell.length_c   1.000
_cell.angle_alpha   90.00
_cell.angle_beta   90.00
_cell.angle_gamma   90.00
#
_symmetry.space_group_name_H-M   'P 1'
#
loop_
_entity.id
_entity.type
_entity.pdbx_description
1 polymer ?
#
loop_
_entity_poly.entity_id
_entity_poly.type
_entity_poly.pdbx_seq_one_letter_code
_entity_poly.pdbx_strand_id
1 'polypeptide(L)'
;FQLCPKCGDEHDNCMTSNFKFINCKGDHMSILKSVCPAFKREKNIRKYMTENNCTYKVALKELKSSTEKRQIRHNLNDRETVQEPADYHTTKYEVSPSYAEVLRRDPQAPQAAEVMESEDT
;
A
#
# COMPACT_ATOMS: atom_id res chain seq x y z
N PHE A 1 -20.51 -21.05 10.15
CA PHE A 1 -19.27 -20.34 10.50
C PHE A 1 -19.60 -19.01 11.14
N GLN A 2 -19.65 -18.98 12.47
CA GLN A 2 -19.74 -17.72 13.23
C GLN A 2 -18.50 -17.59 14.10
N LEU A 3 -17.67 -16.59 13.78
CA LEU A 3 -16.44 -16.32 14.53
C LEU A 3 -16.76 -15.61 15.85
N CYS A 4 -16.06 -16.00 16.91
CA CYS A 4 -16.20 -15.37 18.21
C CYS A 4 -15.73 -13.90 18.17
N PRO A 5 -16.54 -12.93 18.65
CA PRO A 5 -16.12 -11.53 18.68
C PRO A 5 -15.02 -11.23 19.72
N LYS A 6 -14.75 -12.14 20.66
CA LYS A 6 -13.68 -12.00 21.68
C LYS A 6 -12.32 -12.43 21.15
N CYS A 7 -12.19 -13.64 20.59
CA CYS A 7 -10.89 -14.20 20.19
C CYS A 7 -10.74 -14.40 18.67
N GLY A 8 -11.83 -14.38 17.90
CA GLY A 8 -11.81 -14.58 16.46
C GLY A 8 -11.81 -16.04 16.00
N ASP A 9 -11.95 -17.01 16.92
CA ASP A 9 -12.00 -18.44 16.62
C ASP A 9 -13.45 -18.97 16.61
N GLU A 10 -13.65 -20.19 16.11
CA GLU A 10 -14.96 -20.86 16.08
C GLU A 10 -15.10 -21.79 17.29
N HIS A 11 -16.06 -21.49 18.16
CA HIS A 11 -16.41 -22.28 19.34
C HIS A 11 -17.79 -21.85 19.87
N ASP A 12 -18.42 -22.68 20.71
CA ASP A 12 -19.71 -22.34 21.33
C ASP A 12 -19.55 -21.33 22.47
N ASN A 13 -18.63 -21.59 23.41
CA ASN A 13 -18.42 -20.75 24.59
C ASN A 13 -16.98 -20.23 24.68
N CYS A 14 -16.82 -18.91 24.73
CA CYS A 14 -15.52 -18.26 24.86
C CYS A 14 -15.16 -18.01 26.33
N MET A 15 -14.13 -18.70 26.82
CA MET A 15 -13.58 -18.47 28.18
C MET A 15 -12.35 -17.53 28.18
N THR A 16 -11.97 -17.00 27.04
CA THR A 16 -10.79 -16.14 26.91
C THR A 16 -11.00 -14.77 27.55
N SER A 17 -10.01 -14.33 28.33
CA SER A 17 -9.89 -12.97 28.88
C SER A 17 -9.12 -12.00 27.96
N ASN A 18 -8.28 -12.52 27.08
CA ASN A 18 -7.52 -11.76 26.09
C ASN A 18 -8.32 -11.54 24.81
N PHE A 19 -8.64 -10.29 24.50
CA PHE A 19 -9.37 -9.96 23.28
C PHE A 19 -8.45 -9.91 22.07
N LYS A 20 -8.98 -10.30 20.92
CA LYS A 20 -8.30 -10.26 19.63
C LYS A 20 -9.26 -9.81 18.55
N PHE A 21 -8.98 -8.66 17.96
CA PHE A 21 -9.75 -8.12 16.85
C PHE A 21 -9.34 -8.79 15.54
N ILE A 22 -10.30 -9.24 14.74
CA ILE A 22 -10.00 -10.02 13.52
C ILE A 22 -9.21 -9.21 12.48
N ASN A 23 -9.52 -7.93 12.25
CA ASN A 23 -8.91 -7.18 11.14
C ASN A 23 -7.56 -6.51 11.48
N CYS A 24 -7.29 -6.19 12.75
CA CYS A 24 -6.04 -5.55 13.18
C CYS A 24 -5.20 -6.41 14.10
N LYS A 25 -5.73 -7.55 14.56
CA LYS A 25 -5.11 -8.43 15.57
C LYS A 25 -4.76 -7.71 16.87
N GLY A 26 -5.43 -6.60 17.15
CA GLY A 26 -5.27 -5.81 18.37
C GLY A 26 -6.02 -6.40 19.56
N ASP A 27 -5.69 -5.90 20.75
CA ASP A 27 -6.14 -6.33 22.08
C ASP A 27 -7.54 -5.80 22.46
N HIS A 28 -8.46 -5.77 21.49
CA HIS A 28 -9.82 -5.29 21.71
C HIS A 28 -10.85 -6.16 20.97
N MET A 29 -12.09 -6.15 21.45
CA MET A 29 -13.17 -6.95 20.87
C MET A 29 -13.57 -6.49 19.47
N SER A 30 -14.03 -7.43 18.63
CA SER A 30 -14.47 -7.18 17.25
C SER A 30 -15.68 -6.23 17.14
N ILE A 31 -16.44 -6.09 18.22
CA ILE A 31 -17.61 -5.20 18.30
C ILE A 31 -17.18 -3.73 18.47
N LEU A 32 -16.02 -3.48 19.09
CA LEU A 32 -15.52 -2.14 19.40
C LEU A 32 -14.77 -1.53 18.19
N LYS A 33 -15.49 -1.31 17.09
CA LYS A 33 -14.93 -0.75 15.85
C LYS A 33 -14.31 0.64 16.02
N SER A 34 -14.81 1.43 16.97
CA SER A 34 -14.34 2.79 17.25
C SER A 34 -12.92 2.83 17.83
N VAL A 35 -12.47 1.82 18.56
CA VAL A 35 -11.10 1.77 19.10
C VAL A 35 -10.11 1.20 18.09
N CYS A 36 -10.59 0.40 17.13
CA CYS A 36 -9.76 -0.23 16.12
C CYS A 36 -9.08 0.77 15.16
N PRO A 37 -7.74 0.84 15.10
CA PRO A 37 -7.05 1.74 14.17
C PRO A 37 -7.21 1.32 12.71
N ALA A 38 -7.29 0.01 12.43
CA ALA A 38 -7.52 -0.47 11.06
C ALA A 38 -8.91 -0.10 10.55
N PHE A 39 -9.94 -0.25 11.39
CA PHE A 39 -11.30 0.14 11.02
C PHE A 39 -11.42 1.64 10.73
N LYS A 40 -10.81 2.48 11.59
CA LYS A 40 -10.76 3.93 11.38
C LYS A 40 -10.10 4.29 10.04
N ARG A 41 -8.95 3.66 9.72
CA ARG A 41 -8.25 3.88 8.44
C ARG A 41 -9.11 3.47 7.24
N GLU A 42 -9.69 2.27 7.28
CA GLU A 42 -10.55 1.76 6.20
C GLU A 42 -11.79 2.64 5.99
N LYS A 43 -12.44 3.08 7.08
CA LYS A 43 -13.57 4.01 7.02
C LYS A 43 -13.19 5.32 6.32
N ASN A 44 -12.01 5.87 6.64
CA ASN A 44 -11.53 7.10 6.01
C ASN A 44 -11.19 6.90 4.53
N ILE A 45 -10.58 5.76 4.17
CA ILE A 45 -10.30 5.43 2.76
C ILE A 45 -11.60 5.36 1.97
N ARG A 46 -12.61 4.63 2.46
CA ARG A 46 -13.91 4.52 1.78
C ARG A 46 -14.60 5.86 1.64
N LYS A 47 -14.58 6.68 2.70
CA LYS A 47 -15.12 8.04 2.67
C LYS A 47 -14.46 8.86 1.55
N TYR A 48 -13.13 8.85 1.49
CA TYR A 48 -12.38 9.56 0.46
C TYR A 48 -12.67 9.05 -0.95
N MET A 49 -12.75 7.73 -1.13
CA MET A 49 -13.11 7.12 -2.42
C MET A 49 -14.47 7.60 -2.90
N THR A 50 -15.48 7.62 -2.02
CA THR A 50 -16.83 8.09 -2.35
C THR A 50 -16.87 9.57 -2.66
N GLU A 51 -16.19 10.40 -1.87
CA GLU A 51 -16.20 11.86 -2.04
C GLU A 51 -15.46 12.32 -3.30
N ASN A 52 -14.41 11.60 -3.72
CA ASN A 52 -13.55 12.00 -4.83
C ASN A 52 -13.70 11.11 -6.07
N ASN A 53 -14.64 10.15 -6.05
CA ASN A 53 -14.84 9.15 -7.09
C ASN A 53 -13.52 8.54 -7.61
N CYS A 54 -12.69 8.08 -6.68
CA CYS A 54 -11.35 7.59 -7.00
C CYS A 54 -11.14 6.14 -6.55
N THR A 55 -10.10 5.51 -7.10
CA THR A 55 -9.75 4.13 -6.75
C THR A 55 -9.09 4.06 -5.37
N TYR A 56 -9.13 2.86 -4.78
CA TYR A 56 -8.47 2.58 -3.50
C TYR A 56 -7.00 2.97 -3.48
N LYS A 57 -6.25 2.70 -4.56
CA LYS A 57 -4.82 3.02 -4.66
C LYS A 57 -4.55 4.52 -4.56
N VAL A 58 -5.40 5.34 -5.19
CA VAL A 58 -5.31 6.80 -5.15
C VAL A 58 -5.64 7.29 -3.75
N ALA A 59 -6.77 6.86 -3.18
CA ALA A 59 -7.19 7.22 -1.83
C ALA A 59 -6.12 6.88 -0.77
N LEU A 60 -5.49 5.70 -0.88
CA LEU A 60 -4.44 5.27 0.02
C LEU A 60 -3.18 6.17 -0.07
N LYS A 61 -2.80 6.59 -1.27
CA LYS A 61 -1.65 7.49 -1.49
C LYS A 61 -1.89 8.85 -0.86
N GLU A 62 -3.07 9.43 -1.06
CA GLU A 62 -3.43 10.75 -0.54
C GLU A 62 -3.56 10.78 0.99
N LEU A 63 -4.11 9.72 1.58
CA LEU A 63 -4.24 9.64 3.04
C LEU A 63 -2.90 9.36 3.74
N LYS A 64 -1.98 8.63 3.10
CA LYS A 64 -0.61 8.46 3.62
C LYS A 64 0.16 9.79 3.64
N SER A 65 0.15 10.52 2.52
CA SER A 65 0.86 11.79 2.39
C SER A 65 0.32 12.87 3.36
N SER A 66 -0.98 12.84 3.66
CA SER A 66 -1.60 13.73 4.63
C SER A 66 -1.14 13.50 6.07
N THR A 67 -0.79 12.26 6.41
CA THR A 67 -0.32 11.89 7.76
C THR A 67 1.10 12.39 7.99
N GLU A 68 1.97 12.23 6.98
CA GLU A 68 3.36 12.71 6.98
C GLU A 68 3.41 14.24 7.07
N LYS A 69 2.58 14.94 6.29
CA LYS A 69 2.48 16.42 6.34
C LYS A 69 2.05 16.93 7.72
N ARG A 70 1.25 16.17 8.48
CA ARG A 70 0.83 16.55 9.84
C ARG A 70 1.95 16.35 10.87
N GLN A 71 2.77 15.31 10.71
CA GLN A 71 3.93 15.06 11.57
C GLN A 71 5.05 16.09 11.35
N ILE A 72 5.26 16.53 10.11
CA ILE A 72 6.23 17.60 9.79
C ILE A 72 5.81 18.92 10.46
N ARG A 73 4.52 19.27 10.42
CA ARG A 73 4.03 20.51 11.07
C ARG A 73 4.20 20.51 12.59
N HIS A 74 4.13 19.35 13.25
CA HIS A 74 4.35 19.27 14.69
C HIS A 74 5.83 19.38 15.07
N ASN A 75 6.74 18.85 14.25
CA ASN A 75 8.19 18.95 14.47
C ASN A 75 8.77 20.36 14.24
N LEU A 76 8.08 21.22 13.47
CA LEU A 76 8.53 22.61 13.26
C LEU A 76 8.30 23.52 14.48
N ASN A 77 7.60 23.05 15.51
CA ASN A 77 7.37 23.80 16.75
C ASN A 77 8.44 23.56 17.84
N ASP A 78 9.33 22.58 17.69
CA ASP A 78 10.35 22.22 18.70
C ASP A 78 11.80 22.48 18.21
N ARG A 79 12.04 23.59 17.49
CA ARG A 79 13.41 24.01 17.13
C ARG A 79 13.99 24.95 18.19
N GLU A 80 14.62 24.38 19.22
CA GLU A 80 15.79 24.99 19.84
C GLU A 80 17.07 24.51 19.12
N THR A 81 17.74 25.48 18.49
CA THR A 81 19.18 25.66 18.25
C THR A 81 20.10 24.47 17.86
N VAL A 82 20.44 24.43 16.56
CA VAL A 82 21.76 24.23 15.88
C VAL A 82 22.77 23.17 16.39
N GLN A 83 23.15 22.22 15.51
CA GLN A 83 24.51 22.06 14.96
C GLN A 83 24.56 21.00 13.83
N GLU A 84 25.03 21.39 12.65
CA GLU A 84 25.42 20.47 11.57
C GLU A 84 26.77 19.80 11.89
N PRO A 85 26.94 18.53 11.48
CA PRO A 85 28.21 18.14 10.91
C PRO A 85 28.07 17.45 9.54
N ALA A 86 29.12 17.64 8.77
CA ALA A 86 29.32 17.30 7.37
C ALA A 86 29.43 15.78 7.08
N ASP A 87 29.35 15.49 5.78
CA ASP A 87 29.86 14.32 5.06
C ASP A 87 29.11 12.99 5.19
N TYR A 88 28.35 12.64 4.12
CA TYR A 88 28.31 11.25 3.68
C TYR A 88 28.28 11.11 2.15
N HIS A 89 29.07 10.14 1.71
CA HIS A 89 29.45 9.82 0.34
C HIS A 89 28.26 9.43 -0.56
N THR A 90 28.17 10.05 -1.73
CA THR A 90 27.36 9.58 -2.86
C THR A 90 27.91 8.25 -3.38
N THR A 91 27.24 7.14 -3.07
CA THR A 91 27.43 5.88 -3.78
C THR A 91 26.68 5.94 -5.11
N LYS A 92 27.41 5.82 -6.22
CA LYS A 92 26.87 5.83 -7.59
C LYS A 92 25.96 4.61 -7.78
N TYR A 93 24.65 4.81 -7.65
CA TYR A 93 23.66 3.83 -8.08
C TYR A 93 23.55 3.89 -9.60
N GLU A 94 23.93 2.80 -10.28
CA GLU A 94 23.66 2.66 -11.70
C GLU A 94 22.17 2.50 -11.92
N VAL A 95 21.58 3.46 -12.63
CA VAL A 95 20.15 3.51 -12.94
C VAL A 95 19.86 2.45 -14.00
N SER A 96 19.15 1.39 -13.61
CA SER A 96 18.63 0.42 -14.56
C SER A 96 17.56 1.08 -15.45
N PRO A 97 17.52 0.79 -16.77
CA PRO A 97 16.56 1.42 -17.67
C PRO A 97 15.12 1.13 -17.26
N SER A 98 14.28 2.14 -17.43
CA SER A 98 12.85 2.01 -17.19
C SER A 98 12.18 1.14 -18.27
N TYR A 99 11.04 0.55 -17.93
CA TYR A 99 10.24 -0.25 -18.87
C TYR A 99 9.91 0.50 -20.17
N ALA A 100 9.68 1.81 -20.10
CA ALA A 100 9.40 2.65 -21.27
C ALA A 100 10.62 2.85 -22.19
N GLU A 101 11.85 2.70 -21.68
CA GLU A 101 13.07 2.74 -22.49
C GLU A 101 13.37 1.40 -23.16
N VAL A 102 12.97 0.28 -22.53
CA VAL A 102 13.07 -1.05 -23.12
C VAL A 102 12.15 -1.18 -24.34
N LEU A 103 10.92 -0.66 -24.26
CA LEU A 103 9.96 -0.69 -25.37
C LEU A 103 10.33 0.19 -26.57
N ARG A 104 11.21 1.18 -26.38
CA ARG A 104 11.72 2.06 -27.45
C ARG A 104 12.88 1.44 -28.22
N ARG A 105 13.40 0.28 -27.79
CA ARG A 105 14.40 -0.47 -28.54
C ARG A 105 13.65 -1.32 -29.56
N ASP A 106 13.63 -0.85 -30.81
CA ASP A 106 13.03 -1.58 -31.93
C ASP A 106 13.59 -3.01 -32.01
N PRO A 107 12.75 -4.05 -32.01
CA PRO A 107 13.15 -5.35 -32.52
C PRO A 107 13.32 -5.19 -34.03
N GLN A 108 14.54 -5.39 -34.49
CA GLN A 108 14.87 -5.62 -35.90
C GLN A 108 13.84 -6.60 -36.49
N ALA A 109 13.00 -6.10 -37.41
CA ALA A 109 11.97 -6.90 -38.06
C ALA A 109 12.62 -8.11 -38.76
N PRO A 110 12.17 -9.35 -38.52
CA PRO A 110 12.53 -10.43 -39.41
C PRO A 110 11.89 -10.16 -40.78
N GLN A 111 12.72 -10.16 -41.81
CA GLN A 111 12.33 -10.05 -43.20
C GLN A 111 11.33 -11.17 -43.52
N ALA A 112 10.24 -10.81 -44.19
CA ALA A 112 9.29 -11.75 -44.76
C ALA A 112 10.04 -12.72 -45.71
N ALA A 113 9.94 -14.01 -45.44
CA ALA A 113 10.23 -15.04 -46.43
C ALA A 113 8.88 -15.48 -47.01
N GLU A 114 8.59 -14.98 -48.22
CA GLU A 114 7.68 -15.61 -49.15
C GLU A 114 8.20 -17.01 -49.47
N VAL A 115 7.37 -18.03 -49.35
CA VAL A 115 7.59 -19.29 -50.08
C VAL A 115 6.27 -19.74 -50.68
N MET A 116 6.33 -19.86 -52.00
CA MET A 116 5.30 -20.25 -52.95
C MET A 116 4.75 -21.67 -52.73
N GLU A 117 3.54 -21.85 -53.25
CA GLU A 117 2.85 -23.04 -53.76
C GLU A 117 3.59 -24.40 -53.78
N SER A 118 2.87 -25.44 -53.39
CA SER A 118 2.75 -26.66 -54.21
C SER A 118 1.46 -27.43 -53.87
N GLU A 119 0.78 -27.85 -54.94
CA GLU A 119 -0.45 -28.64 -55.02
C GLU A 119 -0.26 -30.12 -54.61
N ASP A 120 -1.35 -30.89 -54.76
CA ASP A 120 -1.54 -32.36 -54.70
C ASP A 120 -1.90 -33.01 -53.36
N THR A 121 -3.20 -33.26 -53.14
CA THR A 121 -3.84 -34.56 -53.46
C THR A 121 -5.37 -34.51 -53.34
#